data_AF-A0A3M0A2V4-F1
#
_entry.id   AF-A0A3M0A2V4-F1
#
_cell.length_a   1.000
_cell.length_b   1.000
_cell.length_c   1.000
_cell.angle_alpha   90.00
_cell.angle_beta   90.00
_cell.angle_gamma   90.00
#
_symmetry.space_group_name_H-M   'P 1'
#
loop_
_entity.id
_entity.type
_entity.pdbx_description
1 polymer ?
#
loop_
_entity_poly.entity_id
_entity_poly.type
_entity_poly.pdbx_seq_one_letter_code
_entity_poly.pdbx_strand_id
1 'polypeptide(L)'
;MNSLKLGLAIILIFLLSGCDSKENKTIEFEDATVLFQHESKLFWISGNISVEFMDEYIRVENSTTDTVHYIPHERITYIGEAIEIR
;
A
#
# COMPACT_ATOMS: atom_id res chain seq x y z
N MET A 1 29.64 39.47 38.06
CA MET A 1 28.81 38.23 37.96
C MET A 1 27.62 38.58 37.08
N ASN A 2 27.73 38.33 35.78
CA ASN A 2 26.71 38.74 34.81
C ASN A 2 26.00 37.47 34.32
N SER A 3 24.78 37.25 34.81
CA SER A 3 23.92 36.15 34.39
C SER A 3 23.26 36.49 33.07
N LEU A 4 23.62 35.71 32.04
CA LEU A 4 22.92 35.63 30.76
C LEU A 4 21.43 35.37 31.02
N LYS A 5 20.57 36.30 30.59
CA LYS A 5 19.14 36.02 30.42
C LYS A 5 18.98 35.19 29.15
N LEU A 6 18.64 33.93 29.36
CA LEU A 6 18.16 32.97 28.39
C LEU A 6 17.20 33.64 27.39
N GLY A 7 17.62 33.71 26.13
CA GLY A 7 16.74 33.99 25.01
C GLY A 7 15.73 32.86 24.88
N LEU A 8 14.46 33.19 25.11
CA LEU A 8 13.31 32.35 24.85
C LEU A 8 13.19 32.13 23.33
N ALA A 9 13.88 31.12 22.81
CA ALA A 9 13.79 30.68 21.42
C ALA A 9 13.52 29.17 21.35
N ILE A 10 12.54 28.69 22.13
CA ILE A 10 12.13 27.27 22.17
C ILE A 10 10.72 27.09 21.56
N ILE A 11 10.32 27.95 20.61
CA ILE A 11 9.04 27.75 19.92
C ILE A 11 9.26 27.90 18.42
N LEU A 12 9.93 26.92 17.81
CA LEU A 12 9.87 26.68 16.36
C LEU A 12 10.34 25.29 15.90
N ILE A 13 10.30 24.28 16.79
CA ILE A 13 10.65 22.89 16.40
C ILE A 13 9.41 22.00 16.21
N PHE A 14 8.20 22.47 16.57
CA PHE A 14 6.96 21.70 16.41
C PHE A 14 6.37 21.68 14.99
N LEU A 15 7.01 22.32 14.00
CA LEU A 15 6.49 22.38 12.62
C LEU A 15 7.06 21.32 11.66
N LEU A 16 7.92 20.39 12.13
CA LEU A 16 8.54 19.37 11.28
C LEU A 16 8.27 17.92 11.71
N SER A 17 7.58 17.68 12.82
CA SER A 17 7.24 16.32 13.27
C SER A 17 5.90 15.79 12.74
N GLY A 18 5.25 16.53 11.84
CA GLY A 18 4.09 16.07 11.07
C GLY A 18 4.46 15.51 9.69
N CYS A 19 5.61 14.83 9.56
CA CYS A 19 5.83 13.93 8.43
C CYS A 19 5.10 12.64 8.79
N ASP A 20 3.78 12.67 8.63
CA ASP A 20 2.91 11.51 8.76
C ASP A 20 3.42 10.49 7.72
N SER A 21 4.15 9.49 8.18
CA SER A 21 4.50 8.35 7.34
C SER A 21 3.17 7.68 7.01
N LYS A 22 2.58 8.04 5.87
CA LYS A 22 1.66 7.18 5.14
C LYS A 22 2.44 5.90 4.81
N GLU A 23 2.63 5.03 5.80
CA GLU A 23 3.04 3.67 5.53
C GLU A 23 1.88 3.06 4.76
N ASN A 24 2.13 2.75 3.50
CA ASN A 24 1.17 2.00 2.70
C ASN A 24 0.92 0.68 3.43
N LYS A 25 -0.34 0.42 3.75
CA LYS A 25 -0.72 -0.79 4.46
C LYS A 25 -0.65 -1.96 3.50
N THR A 26 0.24 -2.90 3.79
CA THR A 26 0.31 -4.19 3.11
C THR A 26 -0.68 -5.17 3.73
N ILE A 27 -1.43 -5.88 2.90
CA ILE A 27 -2.36 -6.95 3.29
C ILE A 27 -1.91 -8.24 2.62
N GLU A 28 -1.69 -9.26 3.42
CA GLU A 28 -1.27 -10.58 2.95
C GLU A 28 -2.47 -11.53 2.91
N PHE A 29 -2.53 -12.33 1.84
CA PHE A 29 -3.55 -13.33 1.64
C PHE A 29 -2.91 -14.68 1.28
N GLU A 30 -3.35 -15.72 1.97
CA GLU A 30 -3.09 -17.11 1.55
C GLU A 30 -4.14 -17.52 0.53
N ASP A 31 -3.71 -18.13 -0.58
CA ASP A 31 -4.58 -18.63 -1.66
C ASP A 31 -5.69 -17.65 -2.12
N ALA A 32 -5.28 -16.44 -2.47
CA ALA A 32 -6.18 -15.39 -2.97
C ALA A 32 -6.19 -15.29 -4.49
N THR A 33 -7.19 -14.57 -4.98
CA THR A 33 -7.30 -14.12 -6.37
C THR A 33 -7.48 -12.61 -6.44
N VAL A 34 -6.68 -11.95 -7.28
CA VAL A 34 -6.89 -10.57 -7.72
C VAL A 34 -7.41 -10.59 -9.15
N LEU A 35 -8.62 -10.08 -9.36
CA LEU A 35 -9.26 -9.96 -10.67
C LEU A 35 -9.25 -8.50 -11.13
N PHE A 36 -8.83 -8.26 -12.37
CA PHE A 36 -8.76 -6.92 -12.94
C PHE A 36 -9.06 -6.88 -14.43
N GLN A 37 -9.48 -5.70 -14.92
CA GLN A 37 -9.82 -5.47 -16.32
C GLN A 37 -8.69 -4.76 -17.07
N HIS A 38 -8.40 -5.21 -18.29
CA HIS A 38 -7.51 -4.52 -19.22
C HIS A 38 -8.06 -4.65 -20.65
N GLU A 39 -8.29 -3.52 -21.31
CA GLU A 39 -8.77 -3.46 -22.70
C GLU A 39 -9.97 -4.38 -22.98
N SER A 40 -11.04 -4.24 -22.18
CA SER A 40 -12.27 -5.06 -22.24
C SER A 40 -12.13 -6.55 -21.86
N LYS A 41 -10.94 -7.01 -21.48
CA LYS A 41 -10.70 -8.39 -21.03
C LYS A 41 -10.50 -8.45 -19.51
N LEU A 42 -10.84 -9.58 -18.92
CA LEU A 42 -10.59 -9.88 -17.51
C LEU A 42 -9.34 -10.75 -17.37
N PHE A 43 -8.51 -10.42 -16.39
CA PHE A 43 -7.29 -11.12 -16.03
C PHE A 43 -7.30 -11.40 -14.53
N TRP A 44 -6.63 -12.48 -14.12
CA TRP A 44 -6.50 -12.83 -12.72
C TRP A 44 -5.07 -13.18 -12.35
N ILE A 45 -4.71 -12.90 -11.10
CA ILE A 45 -3.49 -13.37 -10.43
C ILE A 45 -3.95 -14.19 -9.23
N SER A 46 -3.47 -15.41 -9.09
CA SER A 46 -3.87 -16.33 -8.01
C SER A 46 -2.66 -16.92 -7.29
N GLY A 47 -2.78 -17.13 -5.97
CA GLY A 47 -1.77 -17.75 -5.13
C GLY A 47 -1.59 -17.02 -3.80
N ASN A 48 -0.39 -17.09 -3.24
CA ASN A 48 -0.03 -16.37 -2.01
C ASN A 48 0.34 -14.94 -2.35
N ILE A 49 -0.59 -14.01 -2.09
CA ILE A 49 -0.55 -12.65 -2.61
C ILE A 49 -0.36 -11.65 -1.48
N SER A 50 0.56 -10.71 -1.68
CA SER A 50 0.69 -9.50 -0.88
C SER A 50 0.19 -8.29 -1.68
N VAL A 51 -0.74 -7.53 -1.12
CA VAL A 51 -1.34 -6.34 -1.75
C VAL A 51 -0.98 -5.10 -0.95
N GLU A 52 -0.33 -4.14 -1.60
CA GLU A 52 -0.04 -2.82 -1.05
C GLU A 52 -0.86 -1.77 -1.81
N PHE A 53 -1.63 -0.96 -1.09
CA PHE A 53 -2.43 0.12 -1.67
C PHE A 53 -1.60 1.40 -1.73
N MET A 54 -1.37 1.89 -2.95
CA MET A 54 -0.71 3.17 -3.22
C MET A 54 -1.73 4.19 -3.73
N ASP A 55 -1.33 5.44 -3.96
CA ASP A 55 -2.32 6.51 -4.27
C ASP A 55 -3.13 6.24 -5.56
N GLU A 56 -2.53 5.71 -6.63
CA GLU A 56 -3.20 5.50 -7.94
C GLU A 56 -3.32 4.03 -8.37
N TYR A 57 -2.61 3.13 -7.71
CA TYR A 57 -2.55 1.72 -8.07
C TYR A 57 -2.38 0.84 -6.84
N ILE A 58 -2.61 -0.44 -7.00
CA ILE A 58 -2.16 -1.48 -6.06
C ILE A 58 -0.89 -2.14 -6.60
N ARG A 59 0.03 -2.47 -5.68
CA ARG A 59 1.14 -3.39 -5.94
C ARG A 59 0.72 -4.77 -5.48
N VAL A 60 0.73 -5.74 -6.39
CA VAL A 60 0.37 -7.14 -6.15
C VAL A 60 1.61 -7.99 -6.34
N GLU A 61 2.13 -8.53 -5.25
CA GLU A 61 3.25 -9.47 -5.25
C GLU A 61 2.73 -10.89 -5.05
N ASN A 62 3.08 -11.79 -5.95
CA ASN A 62 2.71 -13.20 -5.88
C ASN A 62 3.95 -14.04 -5.56
N SER A 63 4.05 -14.50 -4.32
CA SER A 63 5.17 -15.31 -3.84
C SER A 63 5.18 -16.73 -4.44
N THR A 64 4.06 -17.22 -4.96
CA THR A 64 3.98 -18.53 -5.63
C THR A 64 4.66 -18.51 -6.99
N THR A 65 4.56 -17.40 -7.71
CA THR A 65 5.12 -17.24 -9.07
C THR A 65 6.35 -16.34 -9.12
N ASP A 66 6.74 -15.73 -8.01
CA ASP A 66 7.80 -14.73 -7.90
C ASP A 66 7.59 -13.55 -8.88
N THR A 67 6.35 -13.04 -8.92
CA THR A 67 5.99 -11.92 -9.81
C THR A 67 5.43 -10.73 -9.05
N VAL A 68 5.64 -9.53 -9.60
CA VAL A 68 5.11 -8.27 -9.08
C VAL A 68 4.35 -7.55 -10.19
N HIS A 69 3.13 -7.12 -9.87
CA HIS A 69 2.25 -6.41 -10.78
C HIS A 69 1.80 -5.09 -10.17
N TYR A 70 1.66 -4.06 -11.01
CA TYR A 70 1.13 -2.76 -10.63
C TYR A 70 -0.18 -2.55 -11.40
N ILE A 71 -1.28 -2.44 -10.67
CA ILE A 71 -2.62 -2.44 -11.26
C ILE A 71 -3.36 -1.18 -10.79
N PRO A 72 -3.78 -0.30 -11.71
CA PRO A 72 -4.60 0.86 -11.37
C PRO A 72 -5.89 0.50 -10.62
N HIS A 73 -6.27 1.29 -9.62
CA HIS A 73 -7.43 1.01 -8.77
C HIS A 73 -8.72 0.84 -9.57
N GLU A 74 -8.93 1.67 -10.59
CA GLU A 74 -10.12 1.67 -11.43
C GLU A 74 -10.29 0.39 -12.26
N ARG A 75 -9.23 -0.43 -12.34
CA ARG A 75 -9.24 -1.70 -13.07
C ARG A 75 -9.52 -2.89 -12.16
N ILE A 76 -9.40 -2.74 -10.84
CA ILE A 76 -9.64 -3.82 -9.88
C ILE A 76 -11.12 -4.13 -9.81
N THR A 77 -11.45 -5.40 -10.02
CA THR A 77 -12.82 -5.91 -9.89
C THR A 77 -13.00 -6.68 -8.59
N TYR A 78 -11.98 -7.42 -8.15
CA TYR A 78 -12.04 -8.25 -6.95
C TYR A 78 -10.65 -8.51 -6.36
N ILE A 79 -10.57 -8.54 -5.03
CA ILE A 79 -9.42 -9.01 -4.24
C ILE A 79 -10.00 -9.82 -3.08
N GLY A 80 -9.59 -11.07 -2.94
CA GLY A 80 -10.02 -11.92 -1.83
C GLY A 80 -9.66 -13.38 -2.04
N GLU A 81 -10.17 -14.26 -1.18
CA GLU A 81 -9.97 -15.70 -1.25
C GLU A 81 -10.36 -16.28 -2.62
N ALA A 82 -9.66 -17.32 -3.08
CA ALA A 82 -10.02 -18.01 -4.31
C ALA A 82 -11.46 -18.57 -4.22
N ILE A 83 -12.31 -18.18 -5.17
CA ILE A 83 -13.70 -18.68 -5.23
C ILE A 83 -13.68 -20.07 -5.86
N GLU A 84 -13.77 -21.13 -5.05
CA GLU A 84 -14.02 -22.48 -5.54
C GLU A 84 -15.51 -22.64 -5.94
N ILE A 85 -15.79 -22.86 -7.22
CA ILE A 85 -17.12 -23.31 -7.67
C ILE A 85 -17.08 -24.85 -7.65
N ARG A 86 -17.73 -25.47 -6.66
CA ARG A 86 -17.96 -26.91 -6.58
C ARG A 86 -19.31 -27.30 -7.14
#